data_AF-A0AA90PL59-F1
#
_entry.id   AF-A0AA90PL59-F1
#
_cell.length_a   1.000
_cell.length_b   1.000
_cell.length_c   1.000
_cell.angle_alpha   90.00
_cell.angle_beta   90.00
_cell.angle_gamma   90.00
#
_symmetry.space_group_name_H-M   'P 1'
#
loop_
_entity.id
_entity.type
_entity.pdbx_description
1 polymer ?
#
loop_
_entity_poly.entity_id
_entity_poly.type
_entity_poly.pdbx_seq_one_letter_code
_entity_poly.pdbx_strand_id
1 'polypeptide(L)'
;MKGFFRLFIGMFLISILTGCIGEDYDVGVPTAHLYSEDLATSVQLAEGNVSWSSSSGDVDQKIDDIQEFGLSQEKMKVTANEKISLDFQENVRNSGDIWTDPKITVALLKDEQRIELELHENREFQIPNNKGGYVLEVVFTSSRGTAQYVGNILIQ
;
A
#
# COMPACT_ATOMS: atom_id res chain seq x y z
N MET A 1 63.32 22.01 -12.04
CA MET A 1 63.50 20.57 -12.33
C MET A 1 63.18 19.78 -11.06
N LYS A 2 62.34 18.74 -11.18
CA LYS A 2 62.30 17.49 -10.38
C LYS A 2 62.25 17.64 -8.84
N GLY A 3 61.26 17.18 -8.09
CA GLY A 3 60.10 16.32 -8.36
C GLY A 3 59.61 15.70 -7.05
N PHE A 4 58.36 15.24 -7.07
CA PHE A 4 57.77 14.13 -6.29
C PHE A 4 57.76 14.18 -4.74
N PHE A 5 56.55 14.34 -4.16
CA PHE A 5 55.80 13.26 -3.48
C PHE A 5 54.40 13.79 -3.07
N ARG A 6 53.35 13.52 -3.86
CA ARG A 6 52.30 12.50 -3.61
C ARG A 6 51.49 12.69 -2.31
N LEU A 7 50.27 13.22 -2.50
CA LEU A 7 48.99 12.55 -2.19
C LEU A 7 48.76 12.08 -0.74
N PHE A 8 48.00 12.87 0.02
CA PHE A 8 47.08 12.36 1.03
C PHE A 8 45.69 12.96 0.77
N ILE A 9 44.97 12.34 -0.17
CA ILE A 9 43.52 12.41 -0.23
C ILE A 9 43.04 11.71 1.03
N GLY A 10 42.66 12.51 2.02
CA GLY A 10 41.96 12.05 3.22
C GLY A 10 40.59 11.55 2.81
N MET A 11 40.54 10.27 2.47
CA MET A 11 39.33 9.49 2.23
C MET A 11 38.49 9.47 3.51
N PHE A 12 37.56 10.40 3.64
CA PHE A 12 36.44 10.27 4.56
C PHE A 12 35.29 9.61 3.80
N LEU A 13 35.41 8.28 3.68
CA LEU A 13 34.30 7.37 3.41
C LEU A 13 33.34 7.49 4.58
N ILE A 14 32.34 8.36 4.47
CA ILE A 14 31.18 8.25 5.34
C ILE A 14 30.17 7.38 4.61
N SER A 15 30.28 6.08 4.87
CA SER A 15 29.22 5.11 4.62
C SER A 15 28.04 5.42 5.56
N ILE A 16 27.21 6.36 5.13
CA ILE A 16 25.87 6.62 5.63
C ILE A 16 25.00 6.46 4.37
N LEU A 17 23.99 5.60 4.26
CA LEU A 17 23.08 5.02 5.22
C LEU A 17 22.84 3.54 4.84
N THR A 18 22.88 2.68 5.86
CA THR A 18 21.95 1.55 6.07
C THR A 18 21.09 1.14 4.88
N GLY A 19 21.37 -0.04 4.34
CA GLY A 19 20.42 -0.74 3.48
C GLY A 19 19.12 -1.00 4.23
N CYS A 20 18.04 -0.37 3.76
CA CYS A 20 16.70 -0.92 3.76
C CYS A 20 16.25 -1.04 2.31
N ILE A 21 17.04 -1.73 1.49
CA ILE A 21 16.47 -2.39 0.32
C ILE A 21 16.04 -3.73 0.88
N GLY A 22 14.84 -3.79 1.44
CA GLY A 22 14.14 -5.07 1.55
C GLY A 22 14.08 -5.59 0.12
N GLU A 23 14.76 -6.71 -0.13
CA GLU A 23 14.69 -7.37 -1.41
C GLU A 23 13.21 -7.73 -1.61
N ASP A 24 12.56 -6.99 -2.52
CA ASP A 24 11.19 -7.23 -2.97
C ASP A 24 11.18 -8.55 -3.76
N TYR A 25 11.27 -9.65 -3.04
CA TYR A 25 10.88 -10.95 -3.55
C TYR A 25 9.37 -10.93 -3.66
N ASP A 26 8.89 -10.41 -4.79
CA ASP A 26 7.48 -10.40 -5.17
C ASP A 26 6.92 -11.82 -5.08
N VAL A 27 6.23 -12.21 -4.01
CA VAL A 27 5.61 -13.55 -3.95
C VAL A 27 4.24 -13.61 -4.63
N GLY A 28 3.95 -12.66 -5.52
CA GLY A 28 2.67 -12.55 -6.22
C GLY A 28 1.55 -12.04 -5.30
N VAL A 29 1.88 -11.19 -4.33
CA VAL A 29 0.88 -10.42 -3.58
C VAL A 29 0.26 -9.40 -4.54
N PRO A 30 -1.07 -9.31 -4.67
CA PRO A 30 -1.67 -8.33 -5.56
C PRO A 30 -1.35 -6.91 -5.09
N THR A 31 -1.51 -5.93 -5.98
CA THR A 31 -1.44 -4.50 -5.61
C THR A 31 -2.82 -3.88 -5.71
N ALA A 32 -3.19 -3.03 -4.75
CA ALA A 32 -4.50 -2.37 -4.72
C ALA A 32 -4.40 -0.94 -5.26
N HIS A 33 -5.29 -0.59 -6.20
CA HIS A 33 -5.31 0.70 -6.88
C HIS A 33 -6.69 1.34 -6.80
N LEU A 34 -6.72 2.64 -6.54
CA LEU A 34 -7.93 3.45 -6.51
C LEU A 34 -8.04 4.33 -7.76
N TYR A 35 -9.27 4.47 -8.26
CA TYR A 35 -9.62 5.33 -9.38
C TYR A 35 -10.86 6.14 -9.03
N SER A 36 -10.83 7.43 -9.33
CA SER A 36 -12.00 8.30 -9.26
C SER A 36 -11.82 9.51 -10.18
N GLU A 37 -12.87 10.30 -10.36
CA GLU A 37 -12.79 11.53 -11.17
C GLU A 37 -11.92 12.62 -10.51
N ASP A 38 -11.90 12.70 -9.17
CA ASP A 38 -11.09 13.68 -8.45
C ASP A 38 -9.62 13.24 -8.31
N LEU A 39 -9.32 11.95 -8.54
CA LEU A 39 -7.97 11.41 -8.59
C LEU A 39 -7.40 11.58 -10.00
N ALA A 40 -6.48 12.54 -10.18
CA ALA A 40 -5.85 12.82 -11.47
C ALA A 40 -5.14 11.62 -12.13
N THR A 41 -4.71 10.63 -11.32
CA THR A 41 -4.15 9.34 -11.74
C THR A 41 -4.59 8.25 -10.77
N SER A 42 -4.43 6.98 -11.17
CA SER A 42 -4.60 5.85 -10.26
C SER A 42 -3.68 6.00 -9.05
N VAL A 43 -4.21 5.79 -7.84
CA VAL A 43 -3.39 5.81 -6.62
C VAL A 43 -3.25 4.40 -6.08
N GLN A 44 -2.01 3.94 -5.99
CA GLN A 44 -1.68 2.67 -5.37
C GLN A 44 -1.72 2.83 -3.84
N LEU A 45 -2.39 1.92 -3.16
CA LEU A 45 -2.39 1.85 -1.70
C LEU A 45 -1.10 1.22 -1.18
N ALA A 46 -0.65 1.65 0.00
CA ALA A 46 0.50 1.07 0.65
C ALA A 46 0.17 -0.32 1.20
N GLU A 47 1.04 -1.30 0.96
CA GLU A 47 0.88 -2.64 1.52
C GLU A 47 1.05 -2.61 3.04
N GLY A 48 0.10 -3.23 3.74
CA GLY A 48 0.01 -3.32 5.19
C GLY A 48 0.41 -4.70 5.70
N ASN A 49 -0.42 -5.29 6.56
CA ASN A 49 -0.22 -6.67 7.01
C ASN A 49 -0.47 -7.66 5.85
N VAL A 50 0.44 -8.63 5.68
CA VAL A 50 0.34 -9.66 4.64
C VAL A 50 0.60 -11.03 5.25
N SER A 51 -0.18 -12.01 4.83
CA SER A 51 0.08 -13.43 5.03
C SER A 51 -0.33 -14.13 3.76
N TRP A 52 0.64 -14.44 2.91
CA TRP A 52 0.41 -14.86 1.52
C TRP A 52 1.32 -16.01 1.13
N SER A 53 0.78 -16.99 0.43
CA SER A 53 1.50 -18.17 -0.05
C SER A 53 1.25 -18.38 -1.54
N SER A 54 2.32 -18.59 -2.28
CA SER A 54 2.30 -18.86 -3.71
C SER A 54 3.35 -19.88 -4.13
N SER A 55 3.35 -20.21 -5.42
CA SER A 55 4.38 -21.06 -6.01
C SER A 55 5.78 -20.45 -5.98
N SER A 56 5.91 -19.13 -5.80
CA SER A 56 7.21 -18.44 -5.71
C SER A 56 7.70 -18.27 -4.26
N GLY A 57 6.85 -18.54 -3.27
CA GLY A 57 7.21 -18.50 -1.85
C GLY A 57 6.09 -17.99 -0.96
N ASP A 58 6.45 -17.75 0.29
CA ASP A 58 5.56 -17.23 1.32
C ASP A 58 6.03 -15.84 1.77
N VAL A 59 5.08 -14.94 2.02
CA VAL A 59 5.33 -13.64 2.70
C VAL A 59 4.45 -13.54 3.94
N ASP A 60 5.09 -13.16 5.04
CA ASP A 60 4.44 -12.74 6.28
C ASP A 60 5.03 -11.38 6.66
N GLN A 61 4.19 -10.34 6.57
CA GLN A 61 4.52 -8.97 6.93
C GLN A 61 3.55 -8.51 8.01
N LYS A 62 4.11 -7.92 9.07
CA LYS A 62 3.33 -7.33 10.15
C LYS A 62 3.75 -5.89 10.42
N ILE A 63 2.74 -5.03 10.51
CA ILE A 63 2.86 -3.63 10.92
C ILE A 63 2.21 -3.52 12.29
N ASP A 64 2.99 -3.09 13.28
CA ASP A 64 2.56 -3.00 14.68
C ASP A 64 1.35 -2.09 14.87
N ASP A 65 1.38 -0.90 14.25
CA ASP A 65 0.28 0.04 14.23
C ASP A 65 -0.09 0.42 12.78
N ILE A 66 -1.12 -0.25 12.26
CA ILE A 66 -1.59 -0.03 10.89
C ILE A 66 -2.20 1.36 10.69
N GLN A 67 -2.78 1.94 11.74
CA GLN A 67 -3.40 3.26 11.65
C GLN A 67 -2.33 4.35 11.64
N GLU A 68 -1.29 4.24 12.47
CA GLU A 68 -0.13 5.12 12.43
C GLU A 68 0.58 5.04 11.07
N PHE A 69 0.82 3.83 10.56
CA PHE A 69 1.42 3.62 9.24
C PHE A 69 0.57 4.19 8.10
N GLY A 70 -0.75 4.01 8.17
CA GLY A 70 -1.68 4.61 7.21
C GLY A 70 -1.65 6.14 7.25
N LEU A 71 -1.61 6.75 8.44
CA LEU A 71 -1.56 8.19 8.63
C LEU A 71 -0.21 8.82 8.23
N SER A 72 0.88 8.05 8.21
CA SER A 72 2.19 8.54 7.75
C SER A 72 2.29 8.67 6.23
N GLN A 73 1.38 8.04 5.47
CA GLN A 73 1.34 8.15 4.01
C GLN A 73 0.90 9.55 3.54
N GLU A 74 1.20 9.88 2.27
CA GLU A 74 0.72 11.11 1.65
C GLU A 74 -0.81 11.17 1.63
N LYS A 75 -1.37 12.34 1.97
CA LYS A 75 -2.82 12.55 2.07
C LYS A 75 -3.46 12.62 0.69
N MET A 76 -4.37 11.67 0.43
CA MET A 76 -5.29 11.69 -0.70
C MET A 76 -6.52 12.51 -0.34
N LYS A 77 -6.80 13.55 -1.12
CA LYS A 77 -8.03 14.35 -0.94
C LYS A 77 -9.13 13.75 -1.77
N VAL A 78 -10.28 13.53 -1.15
CA VAL A 78 -11.48 12.96 -1.79
C VAL A 78 -12.70 13.78 -1.40
N THR A 79 -13.71 13.80 -2.27
CA THR A 79 -14.94 14.56 -2.04
C THR A 79 -15.98 13.69 -1.32
N ALA A 80 -16.75 14.28 -0.40
CA ALA A 80 -17.89 13.57 0.21
C ALA A 80 -18.89 13.07 -0.87
N ASN A 81 -19.36 11.82 -0.71
CA ASN A 81 -20.22 11.09 -1.67
C ASN A 81 -19.57 10.72 -2.99
N GLU A 82 -18.28 10.98 -3.18
CA GLU A 82 -17.55 10.52 -4.36
C GLU A 82 -17.57 8.98 -4.43
N LYS A 83 -17.65 8.47 -5.65
CA LYS A 83 -17.51 7.03 -5.92
C LYS A 83 -16.06 6.75 -6.27
N ILE A 84 -15.49 5.75 -5.62
CA ILE A 84 -14.13 5.28 -5.89
C ILE A 84 -14.22 3.85 -6.40
N SER A 85 -13.59 3.58 -7.54
CA SER A 85 -13.39 2.24 -8.07
C SER A 85 -12.10 1.66 -7.50
N LEU A 86 -12.17 0.42 -7.04
CA LEU A 86 -11.04 -0.35 -6.53
C LEU A 86 -10.67 -1.44 -7.55
N ASP A 87 -9.41 -1.48 -7.93
CA ASP A 87 -8.86 -2.55 -8.76
C ASP A 87 -7.67 -3.23 -8.08
N PHE A 88 -7.46 -4.50 -8.44
CA PHE A 88 -6.30 -5.27 -8.01
C PHE A 88 -5.47 -5.65 -9.22
N GLN A 89 -4.19 -5.36 -9.20
CA GLN A 89 -3.29 -5.77 -10.29
C GLN A 89 -2.41 -6.90 -9.80
N GLU A 90 -2.34 -7.97 -10.58
CA GLU A 90 -1.40 -9.06 -10.37
C GLU A 90 0.03 -8.52 -10.46
N ASN A 91 0.88 -8.91 -9.52
CA ASN A 91 2.29 -8.56 -9.62
C ASN A 91 2.98 -9.46 -10.66
N VAL A 92 3.49 -8.83 -11.71
CA VAL A 92 3.79 -9.45 -13.01
C VAL A 92 4.91 -10.51 -12.93
N ARG A 93 5.71 -10.54 -11.86
CA ARG A 93 6.87 -11.44 -11.79
C ARG A 93 6.53 -12.84 -11.27
N ASN A 94 5.47 -13.00 -10.48
CA ASN A 94 5.17 -14.27 -9.80
C ASN A 94 3.67 -14.62 -9.85
N SER A 95 3.18 -14.68 -11.08
CA SER A 95 1.77 -14.82 -11.44
C SER A 95 1.07 -16.05 -10.85
N GLY A 96 -0.21 -15.86 -10.54
CA GLY A 96 -1.17 -16.85 -10.10
C GLY A 96 -2.56 -16.24 -10.04
N ASP A 97 -3.59 -17.06 -10.19
CA ASP A 97 -4.96 -16.57 -10.20
C ASP A 97 -5.35 -15.91 -8.87
N ILE A 98 -5.45 -14.57 -8.88
CA ILE A 98 -5.99 -13.77 -7.79
C ILE A 98 -7.51 -13.56 -7.94
N TRP A 99 -8.12 -14.00 -9.03
CA TRP A 99 -9.51 -13.67 -9.38
C TRP A 99 -10.53 -14.72 -8.99
N THR A 100 -10.10 -15.93 -8.62
CA THR A 100 -11.01 -16.97 -8.09
C THR A 100 -11.51 -16.58 -6.69
N ASP A 101 -12.81 -16.25 -6.63
CA ASP A 101 -13.62 -15.98 -5.44
C ASP A 101 -12.94 -15.13 -4.34
N PRO A 102 -12.32 -13.97 -4.66
CA PRO A 102 -11.72 -13.14 -3.64
C PRO A 102 -12.80 -12.50 -2.76
N LYS A 103 -12.53 -12.47 -1.45
CA LYS A 103 -13.29 -11.65 -0.51
C LYS A 103 -12.55 -10.34 -0.29
N ILE A 104 -13.22 -9.22 -0.56
CA ILE A 104 -12.67 -7.89 -0.38
C ILE A 104 -13.50 -7.15 0.65
N THR A 105 -12.86 -6.49 1.60
CA THR A 105 -13.52 -5.55 2.52
C THR A 105 -12.85 -4.20 2.44
N VAL A 106 -13.65 -3.14 2.57
CA VAL A 106 -13.19 -1.75 2.58
C VAL A 106 -13.70 -1.10 3.85
N ALA A 107 -12.86 -0.37 4.56
CA ALA A 107 -13.26 0.34 5.77
C ALA A 107 -12.49 1.66 5.95
N LEU A 108 -13.08 2.57 6.72
CA LEU A 108 -12.39 3.75 7.23
C LEU A 108 -12.04 3.53 8.70
N LEU A 109 -10.76 3.70 9.03
CA LEU A 109 -10.25 3.67 10.38
C LEU A 109 -10.06 5.10 10.87
N LYS A 110 -10.57 5.39 12.06
CA LYS A 110 -10.33 6.64 12.77
C LYS A 110 -10.43 6.42 14.26
N ASP A 111 -9.34 6.71 14.98
CA ASP A 111 -9.21 6.37 16.39
C ASP A 111 -9.56 4.87 16.58
N GLU A 112 -10.42 4.54 17.54
CA GLU A 112 -10.88 3.17 17.81
C GLU A 112 -12.05 2.72 16.91
N GLN A 113 -12.47 3.53 15.93
CA GLN A 113 -13.61 3.23 15.08
C GLN A 113 -13.19 2.64 13.74
N ARG A 114 -13.87 1.55 13.35
CA ARG A 114 -13.81 0.95 12.02
C ARG A 114 -15.18 1.05 11.36
N ILE A 115 -15.26 1.83 10.27
CA ILE A 115 -16.49 2.08 9.52
C ILE A 115 -16.40 1.29 8.22
N GLU A 116 -17.09 0.17 8.13
CA GLU A 116 -17.13 -0.63 6.90
C GLU A 116 -17.91 0.09 5.80
N LEU A 117 -17.34 0.11 4.59
CA LEU A 117 -17.94 0.67 3.40
C LEU A 117 -18.49 -0.46 2.55
N GLU A 118 -19.71 -0.31 2.06
CA GLU A 118 -20.30 -1.26 1.13
C GLU A 118 -19.52 -1.23 -0.19
N LEU A 119 -19.04 -2.40 -0.61
CA LEU A 119 -18.41 -2.60 -1.90
C LEU A 119 -19.44 -3.21 -2.86
N HIS A 120 -19.79 -2.46 -3.91
CA HIS A 120 -20.73 -2.91 -4.92
C HIS A 120 -20.08 -3.93 -5.89
N GLU A 121 -20.89 -4.63 -6.68
CA GLU A 121 -20.44 -5.71 -7.58
C GLU A 121 -19.34 -5.29 -8.57
N ASN A 122 -19.32 -4.02 -8.96
CA ASN A 122 -18.30 -3.41 -9.82
C ASN A 122 -17.03 -2.97 -9.07
N ARG A 123 -16.86 -3.37 -7.80
CA ARG A 123 -15.78 -2.95 -6.90
C ARG A 123 -15.72 -1.43 -6.68
N GLU A 124 -16.89 -0.79 -6.69
CA GLU A 124 -17.00 0.61 -6.28
C GLU A 124 -17.51 0.72 -4.86
N PHE A 125 -17.01 1.71 -4.14
CA PHE A 125 -17.54 2.13 -2.85
C PHE A 125 -17.73 3.64 -2.82
N GLN A 126 -18.59 4.11 -1.92
CA GLN A 126 -18.92 5.52 -1.78
C GLN A 126 -18.29 6.12 -0.53
N ILE A 127 -17.67 7.30 -0.68
CA ILE A 127 -17.12 8.07 0.43
C ILE A 127 -18.25 8.65 1.29
N PRO A 128 -18.25 8.48 2.63
CA PRO A 128 -19.30 9.01 3.47
C PRO A 128 -19.27 10.54 3.59
N ASN A 129 -20.37 11.12 4.06
CA ASN A 129 -20.52 12.57 4.26
C ASN A 129 -19.70 13.15 5.41
N ASN A 130 -19.13 12.30 6.27
CA ASN A 130 -18.45 12.72 7.48
C ASN A 130 -17.03 13.20 7.15
N LYS A 131 -16.86 14.52 7.01
CA LYS A 131 -15.58 15.16 6.72
C LYS A 131 -14.50 14.86 7.78
N GLY A 132 -13.24 14.87 7.36
CA GLY A 132 -12.09 14.67 8.24
C GLY A 132 -11.03 13.73 7.66
N GLY A 133 -9.98 13.51 8.45
CA GLY A 133 -8.92 12.55 8.12
C GLY A 133 -9.29 11.14 8.59
N TYR A 134 -9.00 10.15 7.75
CA TYR A 134 -9.19 8.72 8.01
C TYR A 134 -8.05 7.93 7.38
N VAL A 135 -7.84 6.70 7.85
CA VAL A 135 -7.10 5.69 7.09
C VAL A 135 -8.11 4.85 6.35
N LEU A 136 -8.01 4.81 5.02
CA LEU A 136 -8.71 3.82 4.21
C LEU A 136 -7.98 2.49 4.37
N GLU A 137 -8.71 1.45 4.78
CA GLU A 137 -8.25 0.07 4.84
C GLU A 137 -8.95 -0.74 3.76
N VAL A 138 -8.17 -1.51 3.00
CA VAL A 138 -8.66 -2.51 2.06
C VAL A 138 -8.03 -3.84 2.44
N VAL A 139 -8.85 -4.88 2.61
CA VAL A 139 -8.38 -6.24 2.87
C VAL A 139 -8.82 -7.13 1.73
N PHE A 140 -7.85 -7.79 1.11
CA PHE A 140 -8.03 -8.78 0.07
C PHE A 140 -7.76 -10.16 0.66
N THR A 141 -8.69 -11.11 0.49
CA THR A 141 -8.54 -12.48 0.96
C THR A 141 -8.86 -13.46 -0.17
N SER A 142 -7.99 -14.45 -0.37
CA SER A 142 -8.23 -15.56 -1.30
C SER A 142 -7.72 -16.87 -0.70
N SER A 143 -7.77 -17.95 -1.49
CA SER A 143 -7.16 -19.24 -1.13
C SER A 143 -5.66 -19.16 -0.88
N ARG A 144 -4.98 -18.11 -1.36
CA ARG A 144 -3.54 -17.87 -1.16
C ARG A 144 -3.22 -17.14 0.14
N GLY A 145 -4.21 -16.56 0.81
CA GLY A 145 -4.03 -15.84 2.06
C GLY A 145 -4.68 -14.46 2.06
N THR A 146 -4.13 -13.56 2.85
CA THR A 146 -4.66 -12.21 3.09
C THR A 146 -3.60 -11.15 2.84
N ALA A 147 -3.99 -10.08 2.16
CA ALA A 147 -3.19 -8.88 2.00
C ALA A 147 -4.03 -7.66 2.40
N GLN A 148 -3.48 -6.84 3.30
CA GLN A 148 -4.07 -5.58 3.73
C GLN A 148 -3.37 -4.43 3.01
N TYR A 149 -4.11 -3.40 2.67
CA TYR A 149 -3.61 -2.17 2.08
C TYR A 149 -4.20 -0.98 2.78
N VAL A 150 -3.42 0.08 2.91
CA VAL A 150 -3.87 1.32 3.56
C VAL A 150 -3.51 2.58 2.80
N GLY A 151 -4.31 3.61 3.01
CA GLY A 151 -4.06 4.94 2.47
C GLY A 151 -4.61 6.05 3.36
N ASN A 152 -3.90 7.17 3.42
CA ASN A 152 -4.32 8.35 4.18
C ASN A 152 -5.33 9.15 3.38
N ILE A 153 -6.59 9.23 3.82
CA ILE A 153 -7.62 10.00 3.12
C ILE A 153 -8.08 11.22 3.92
N LEU A 154 -8.36 12.31 3.21
CA LEU A 154 -8.99 13.51 3.75
C LEU A 154 -10.29 13.78 2.97
N ILE A 155 -11.42 13.56 3.65
CA ILE A 155 -12.77 13.81 3.09
C ILE A 155 -13.10 15.29 3.25
N GLN A 156 -13.37 15.98 2.14
CA GLN A 156 -13.63 17.43 2.07
C GLN A 156 -15.08 17.82 1.79
#